data_AF-A0A961QEN6-F1
#
_entry.id   AF-A0A961QEN6-F1
#
_cell.length_a   1.000
_cell.length_b   1.000
_cell.length_c   1.000
_cell.angle_alpha   90.00
_cell.angle_beta   90.00
_cell.angle_gamma   90.00
#
_symmetry.space_group_name_H-M   'P 1'
#
loop_
_entity.id
_entity.type
_entity.pdbx_description
1 polymer ?
#
loop_
_entity_poly.entity_id
_entity_poly.type
_entity_poly.pdbx_seq_one_letter_code
_entity_poly.pdbx_strand_id
1 'polypeptide(L)' 'RIFIGSENKLFSLSGSSLVVSPYMNADRKIIGAVGVIGPTRLNYGRIVPIVDYTAQLVGRMLTELGSD' A
#
# COMPACT_ATOMS: atom_id res chain seq x y z
N ARG A 1 1.84 -7.88 2.20
CA ARG A 1 3.28 -7.96 1.83
C ARG A 1 3.81 -6.55 1.86
N ILE A 2 4.78 -6.26 2.71
CA ILE A 2 5.44 -4.96 2.81
C ILE A 2 6.59 -5.00 1.80
N PHE A 3 6.58 -4.13 0.81
CA PHE A 3 7.74 -3.90 -0.07
C PHE A 3 8.46 -2.69 0.48
N ILE A 4 9.69 -2.83 0.95
CA ILE A 4 10.52 -1.71 1.43
C ILE A 4 11.44 -1.31 0.27
N GLY A 5 11.40 -0.03 -0.12
CA GLY A 5 12.12 0.50 -1.29
C GLY A 5 13.63 0.21 -1.38
N SER A 6 14.28 -0.27 -0.32
CA SER A 6 15.65 -0.80 -0.37
C SER A 6 15.81 -2.07 -1.22
N GLU A 7 14.72 -2.76 -1.56
CA GLU A 7 14.75 -4.00 -2.36
C GLU A 7 14.62 -3.75 -3.87
N ASN A 8 14.37 -2.51 -4.29
CA ASN A 8 14.27 -2.13 -5.70
C ASN A 8 15.42 -1.19 -6.07
N LYS A 9 16.25 -1.60 -7.04
CA LYS A 9 17.50 -0.89 -7.42
C LYS A 9 17.28 0.58 -7.79
N LEU A 10 16.07 0.97 -8.20
CA LEU A 10 15.71 2.34 -8.55
C LEU A 10 15.55 3.29 -7.34
N PHE A 11 15.10 2.79 -6.17
CA PHE A 11 14.83 3.63 -4.99
C PHE A 11 16.01 3.73 -4.02
N SER A 12 16.91 2.74 -4.06
CA SER A 12 18.16 2.78 -3.29
C SER A 12 19.11 3.89 -3.74
N LEU A 13 19.07 4.27 -5.02
CA LEU A 13 19.85 5.38 -5.60
C LEU A 13 19.24 6.77 -5.32
N SER A 14 17.93 6.86 -5.03
CA SER A 14 17.21 8.14 -4.85
C SER A 14 16.98 8.54 -3.38
N GLY A 15 17.44 7.74 -2.42
CA GLY A 15 17.21 8.01 -0.98
C GLY A 15 15.75 7.89 -0.55
N SER A 16 14.97 7.07 -1.27
CA SER A 16 13.53 6.92 -1.06
C SER A 16 13.15 5.51 -0.57
N SER A 17 12.04 5.44 0.15
CA SER A 17 11.35 4.22 0.56
C SER A 17 9.92 4.22 0.01
N LEU A 18 9.37 3.03 -0.12
CA LEU A 18 7.98 2.79 -0.51
C LEU A 18 7.40 1.82 0.53
N VAL A 19 6.12 1.99 0.87
CA VAL A 19 5.32 1.03 1.66
C VAL A 19 4.04 0.79 0.88
N VAL A 20 3.65 -0.48 0.69
CA VAL A 20 2.48 -0.86 -0.12
C VAL A 20 1.62 -1.87 0.62
N SER A 21 0.29 -1.74 0.55
CA SER A 21 -0.68 -2.78 0.95
C SER A 21 -1.67 -3.05 -0.19
N PRO A 22 -1.90 -4.32 -0.59
CA PRO A 22 -2.90 -4.67 -1.58
C PRO A 22 -4.31 -4.48 -1.03
N TYR A 23 -5.28 -4.16 -1.90
CA TYR A 23 -6.70 -4.19 -1.56
C TYR A 23 -7.44 -5.21 -2.43
N MET A 24 -8.53 -5.72 -1.88
CA MET A 24 -9.34 -6.78 -2.47
C MET A 24 -10.79 -6.34 -2.62
N ASN A 25 -11.49 -6.94 -3.59
CA ASN A 25 -12.94 -6.83 -3.71
C ASN A 25 -13.65 -7.86 -2.81
N ALA A 26 -15.00 -7.89 -2.87
CA ALA A 26 -15.84 -8.85 -2.15
C ALA A 26 -15.42 -10.32 -2.35
N ASP A 27 -14.99 -10.67 -3.56
CA ASP A 27 -14.56 -12.02 -3.94
C ASP A 27 -13.16 -12.38 -3.41
N ARG A 28 -12.57 -11.52 -2.57
CA ARG A 28 -11.19 -11.63 -2.06
C ARG A 28 -10.15 -11.65 -3.18
N LYS A 29 -10.47 -11.11 -4.35
CA LYS A 29 -9.52 -10.96 -5.44
C LYS A 29 -8.74 -9.66 -5.26
N ILE A 30 -7.42 -9.74 -5.36
CA ILE A 30 -6.56 -8.54 -5.39
C ILE A 30 -6.85 -7.79 -6.68
N ILE A 31 -7.34 -6.56 -6.54
CA ILE A 31 -7.71 -5.68 -7.67
C ILE A 31 -6.81 -4.44 -7.77
N GLY A 32 -5.99 -4.18 -6.75
CA GLY A 32 -4.98 -3.12 -6.78
C GLY A 32 -4.20 -3.02 -5.47
N ALA A 33 -3.44 -1.93 -5.33
CA ALA A 33 -2.68 -1.66 -4.11
C ALA A 33 -2.62 -0.15 -3.80
N VAL A 34 -2.49 0.18 -2.51
CA VAL A 34 -2.23 1.52 -2.00
C VAL A 34 -0.80 1.57 -1.51
N GLY A 35 -0.08 2.67 -1.75
CA GLY A 35 1.25 2.84 -1.21
C GLY A 35 1.64 4.28 -0.89
N VAL A 36 2.64 4.42 -0.02
CA VAL A 36 3.23 5.69 0.40
C VAL A 36 4.71 5.69 0.03
N ILE A 37 5.13 6.73 -0.70
CA ILE A 37 6.54 7.00 -1.02
C ILE A 37 7.06 8.07 -0.06
N GLY A 38 8.26 7.87 0.48
CA GLY A 38 8.90 8.84 1.37
C GLY A 38 10.41 8.67 1.43
N PRO A 39 11.13 9.38 2.31
CA PRO A 39 12.58 9.21 2.47
C PRO A 39 12.94 7.84 3.06
N THR A 40 14.21 7.42 2.95
CA THR A 40 14.69 6.12 3.46
C THR A 40 14.36 5.87 4.95
N ARG A 41 14.37 6.93 5.78
CA ARG A 41 14.07 6.87 7.23
C ARG A 41 12.63 7.29 7.54
N LEU A 42 11.68 6.58 6.95
CA LEU A 42 10.25 6.74 7.25
C LEU A 42 9.92 6.14 8.63
N ASN A 43 8.94 6.69 9.35
CA ASN A 43 8.40 6.03 10.54
C ASN A 43 7.49 4.86 10.12
N TYR A 44 8.08 3.68 9.90
CA TYR A 44 7.34 2.49 9.48
C TYR A 44 6.26 2.07 10.48
N GLY A 45 6.49 2.26 11.78
CA GLY A 45 5.50 1.96 12.82
C GLY A 45 4.22 2.78 12.69
N ARG A 46 4.31 4.02 12.15
CA ARG A 46 3.15 4.86 11.85
C ARG A 46 2.59 4.61 10.45
N ILE A 47 3.45 4.45 9.45
CA ILE A 47 3.01 4.40 8.05
C ILE A 47 2.37 3.07 7.69
N VAL A 48 2.91 1.94 8.16
CA VAL A 48 2.36 0.62 7.82
C VAL A 48 0.87 0.49 8.21
N PRO A 49 0.46 0.86 9.45
CA PRO A 49 -0.96 0.82 9.82
C PRO A 49 -1.85 1.73 8.97
N ILE A 50 -1.37 2.92 8.61
CA ILE A 50 -2.14 3.88 7.79
C ILE A 50 -2.37 3.32 6.38
N VAL A 51 -1.32 2.80 5.75
CA VAL A 51 -1.40 2.22 4.40
C VAL A 51 -2.33 1.01 4.40
N ASP A 52 -2.23 0.16 5.42
CA ASP A 52 -3.08 -1.02 5.52
C ASP A 52 -4.55 -0.67 5.72
N TYR A 53 -4.86 0.24 6.65
CA TYR A 53 -6.22 0.72 6.86
C TYR A 53 -6.80 1.38 5.61
N THR A 54 -5.99 2.16 4.90
CA THR A 54 -6.41 2.82 3.65
C THR A 54 -6.73 1.78 2.57
N ALA A 55 -5.89 0.75 2.40
CA ALA A 55 -6.15 -0.33 1.46
C ALA A 55 -7.46 -1.07 1.79
N GLN A 56 -7.72 -1.35 3.07
CA GLN A 56 -8.99 -1.96 3.50
C GLN A 56 -10.20 -1.07 3.22
N LEU A 57 -10.08 0.24 3.44
CA LEU A 57 -11.16 1.19 3.15
C LEU A 57 -11.45 1.26 1.65
N VAL A 58 -10.41 1.33 0.82
CA VAL A 58 -10.54 1.32 -0.64
C VAL A 58 -11.22 0.03 -1.12
N GLY A 59 -10.81 -1.12 -0.59
CA GLY A 59 -11.44 -2.41 -0.93
C GLY A 59 -12.93 -2.46 -0.60
N ARG A 60 -13.34 -1.88 0.55
CA ARG A 60 -14.75 -1.76 0.95
C ARG A 60 -15.54 -0.84 0.03
N MET A 61 -15.03 0.37 -0.23
CA MET A 61 -15.69 1.34 -1.13
C MET A 61 -15.88 0.77 -2.54
N LEU A 62 -14.88 0.08 -3.08
CA LEU A 62 -14.99 -0.54 -4.40
C LEU A 62 -15.93 -1.75 -4.42
N THR A 63 -16.09 -2.42 -3.29
CA THR A 63 -17.10 -3.48 -3.12
C THR A 63 -18.51 -2.89 -3.14
N GLU A 64 -18.73 -1.80 -2.42
CA GLU A 64 -20.01 -1.08 -2.40
C GLU A 64 -20.37 -0.51 -3.78
N LEU A 65 -19.41 0.09 -4.49
CA LEU A 65 -19.60 0.65 -5.84
C LEU A 65 -19.84 -0.40 -6.95
N GLY A 66 -19.40 -1.64 -6.75
CA GLY A 66 -19.60 -2.74 -7.71
C GLY A 66 -20.88 -3.54 -7.47
N SER A 67 -21.71 -3.12 -6.52
CA SER A 67 -22.94 -3.82 -6.10
C SER A 67 -24.22 -3.26 -6.75
N ASP A 68 -24.11 -2.34 -7.72
CA ASP A 68 -25.21 -1.80 -8.54
C ASP A 68 -25.36 -2.52 -9.89
#